data_AF-A0A7V9WNM9-F1
#
_entry.id   AF-A0A7V9WNM9-F1
#
_cell.length_a   1.000
_cell.length_b   1.000
_cell.length_c   1.000
_cell.angle_alpha   90.00
_cell.angle_beta   90.00
_cell.angle_gamma   90.00
#
_symmetry.space_group_name_H-M   'P 1'
#
loop_
_entity.id
_entity.type
_entity.pdbx_description
1 polymer ?
#
loop_
_entity_poly.entity_id
_entity_poly.type
_entity_poly.pdbx_seq_one_letter_code
_entity_poly.pdbx_strand_id
1 'polypeptide(L)'
;MKRIAELRPTPATAIACLALFVSLGGVSYGVATGTIDSREIQDETVQTQDIRDETVQGQDIRDETVQHFDVAKDSLRSGNLRNDSIRTQDLRNNEIRGLDIRNSTIRGIEVALDSLDGSDIFEPGLAQVPSAANADTLDGLNSTEFMRATPAPTAPQSFKQTARVASGGPPPQFEVDPMGYVHLLGTSRASGKAAAPLVVLPRRARPASVRRFAVYSDPARGRPAATLVKVEPDGDVRLVGRSAAGDKISLDGIVFHAGG
;
A
#
# COMPACT_ATOMS: atom_id res chain seq x y z
N MET A 1 28.20 50.93 107.26
CA MET A 1 29.07 50.01 106.50
C MET A 1 28.57 48.58 106.73
N LYS A 2 27.69 48.08 105.85
CA LYS A 2 27.05 46.76 106.01
C LYS A 2 28.01 45.71 105.44
N ARG A 3 28.59 44.88 106.30
CA ARG A 3 29.50 43.79 105.89
C ARG A 3 28.74 42.80 105.02
N ILE A 4 29.20 42.62 103.79
CA ILE A 4 28.74 41.56 102.90
C ILE A 4 29.33 40.27 103.46
N ALA A 5 28.48 39.40 104.02
CA ALA A 5 28.90 38.09 104.49
C ALA A 5 29.24 37.21 103.29
N GLU A 6 30.45 36.69 103.23
CA GLU A 6 30.90 35.73 102.24
C GLU A 6 30.15 34.41 102.42
N LEU A 7 28.99 34.28 101.77
CA LEU A 7 28.28 33.02 101.64
C LEU A 7 29.11 32.09 100.76
N ARG A 8 29.95 31.26 101.39
CA ARG A 8 30.62 30.15 100.71
C ARG A 8 29.54 29.17 100.22
N PRO A 9 29.43 28.93 98.90
CA PRO A 9 28.46 27.98 98.38
C PRO A 9 28.67 26.61 99.03
N THR A 10 27.60 25.95 99.45
CA THR A 10 27.72 24.58 99.97
C THR A 10 28.06 23.64 98.81
N PRO A 11 28.75 22.51 99.04
CA PRO A 11 29.05 21.54 97.98
C PRO A 11 27.81 21.11 97.20
N ALA A 12 26.66 21.02 97.87
CA ALA A 12 25.37 20.75 97.25
C ALA A 12 24.95 21.85 96.26
N THR A 13 25.16 23.12 96.58
CA THR A 13 24.88 24.25 95.68
C THR A 13 25.82 24.24 94.47
N ALA A 14 27.10 23.90 94.67
CA ALA A 14 28.05 23.78 93.56
C ALA A 14 27.69 22.64 92.59
N ILE A 15 27.31 21.47 93.13
CA ILE A 15 26.84 20.33 92.32
C ILE A 15 25.51 20.67 91.64
N ALA A 16 24.58 21.34 92.31
CA ALA A 16 23.32 21.77 91.73
C ALA A 16 23.56 22.76 90.56
N CYS A 17 24.48 23.71 90.70
CA CYS A 17 24.84 24.63 89.62
C CYS A 17 25.52 23.92 88.45
N LEU A 18 26.40 22.95 88.70
CA LEU A 18 27.04 22.13 87.66
C LEU A 18 26.02 21.25 86.93
N ALA A 19 25.14 20.57 87.67
CA ALA A 19 24.08 19.74 87.11
C ALA A 19 23.09 20.58 86.31
N LEU A 20 22.73 21.78 86.79
CA LEU A 20 21.91 22.73 86.06
C LEU A 20 22.60 23.18 84.78
N PHE A 21 23.88 23.53 84.83
CA PHE A 21 24.65 23.91 83.64
C PHE A 21 24.74 22.79 82.60
N VAL A 22 24.99 21.55 83.03
CA VAL A 22 25.03 20.37 82.14
C VAL A 22 23.64 20.02 81.60
N SER A 23 22.60 20.11 82.44
CA SER A 23 21.20 19.84 82.04
C SER A 23 20.66 20.89 81.06
N LEU A 24 21.05 22.15 81.18
CA LEU A 24 20.73 23.16 80.17
C LEU A 24 21.59 22.97 78.91
N GLY A 25 22.86 22.61 79.05
CA GLY A 25 23.77 22.45 77.90
C GLY A 25 23.46 21.26 76.98
N GLY A 26 22.92 20.16 77.52
CA GLY A 26 22.71 18.92 76.76
C GLY A 26 21.51 18.92 75.79
N VAL A 27 20.43 19.65 76.10
CA VAL A 27 19.20 19.67 75.27
C VAL A 27 19.13 20.86 74.31
N SER A 28 20.09 21.79 74.36
CA SER A 28 19.92 23.12 73.73
C SER A 28 21.10 23.60 72.91
N TYR A 29 22.13 22.78 72.65
CA TYR A 29 23.29 23.26 71.90
C TYR A 29 22.92 23.75 70.49
N GLY A 30 22.00 23.08 69.80
CA GLY A 30 21.45 23.54 68.51
C GLY A 30 20.46 24.71 68.62
N VAL A 31 19.86 24.94 69.80
CA VAL A 31 18.94 26.07 70.02
C VAL A 31 19.72 27.35 70.34
N ALA A 32 20.86 27.24 71.03
CA ALA A 32 21.68 28.38 71.43
C ALA A 32 22.36 29.09 70.25
N THR A 33 22.62 28.38 69.15
CA THR A 33 23.21 28.92 67.91
C THR A 33 22.15 29.43 66.92
N GLY A 34 20.86 29.17 67.19
CA GLY A 34 19.77 29.49 66.28
C GLY A 34 19.72 28.62 65.02
N THR A 35 20.53 27.56 64.94
CA THR A 35 20.63 26.67 63.79
C THR A 35 20.80 25.22 64.25
N ILE A 36 19.97 24.32 63.74
CA ILE A 36 20.13 22.88 63.88
C ILE A 36 20.89 22.38 62.65
N ASP A 37 22.03 21.71 62.83
CA ASP A 37 22.79 21.07 61.77
C ASP A 37 22.63 19.53 61.79
N SER A 38 23.24 18.84 60.80
CA SER A 38 23.09 17.39 60.64
C SER A 38 23.64 16.57 61.82
N ARG A 39 24.52 17.12 62.66
CA ARG A 39 25.08 16.43 63.85
C ARG A 39 24.08 16.38 64.99
N GLU A 40 23.11 17.29 65.01
CA GLU A 40 22.05 17.35 66.01
C GLU A 40 20.81 16.53 65.62
N ILE A 41 20.74 15.99 64.40
CA ILE A 41 19.64 15.17 63.90
C ILE A 41 20.13 13.73 63.75
N GLN A 42 19.47 12.79 64.41
CA GLN A 42 19.72 11.38 64.20
C GLN A 42 19.11 10.94 62.85
N ASP A 43 19.86 10.15 62.09
CA ASP A 43 19.39 9.60 60.81
C ASP A 43 18.04 8.88 60.95
N GLU A 44 17.19 9.02 59.93
CA GLU A 44 15.87 8.38 59.83
C GLU A 44 14.84 8.79 60.91
N THR A 45 15.11 9.84 61.70
CA THR A 45 14.18 10.26 62.78
C THR A 45 13.17 11.33 62.41
N VAL A 46 13.39 12.08 61.32
CA VAL A 46 12.47 13.14 60.86
C VAL A 46 11.28 12.51 60.14
N GLN A 47 10.07 12.75 60.64
CA GLN A 47 8.82 12.24 60.10
C GLN A 47 8.04 13.33 59.37
N THR A 48 7.02 12.93 58.58
CA THR A 48 6.15 13.87 57.86
C THR A 48 5.50 14.90 58.79
N GLN A 49 5.11 14.50 60.01
CA GLN A 49 4.50 15.39 61.01
C GLN A 49 5.45 16.48 61.54
N ASP A 50 6.77 16.30 61.39
CA ASP A 50 7.78 17.27 61.82
C ASP A 50 8.00 18.37 60.76
N ILE A 51 7.52 18.15 59.53
CA ILE A 51 7.63 19.08 58.40
C ILE A 51 6.29 19.79 58.23
N ARG A 52 6.33 21.12 58.18
CA ARG A 52 5.11 21.90 57.89
C ARG A 52 4.73 21.76 56.41
N ASP A 53 3.46 21.53 56.14
CA ASP A 53 2.92 21.46 54.78
C ASP A 53 3.32 22.69 53.95
N GLU A 54 3.60 22.45 52.66
CA GLU A 54 3.90 23.49 51.66
C GLU A 54 5.17 24.34 51.96
N THR A 55 6.03 23.93 52.91
CA THR A 55 7.24 24.71 53.26
C THR A 55 8.52 24.26 52.58
N VAL A 56 8.62 23.01 52.15
CA VAL A 56 9.81 22.48 51.46
C VAL A 56 9.83 22.99 50.02
N GLN A 57 10.86 23.76 49.68
CA GLN A 57 11.07 24.35 48.36
C GLN A 57 12.19 23.62 47.61
N GLY A 58 12.30 23.89 46.30
CA GLY A 58 13.37 23.29 45.48
C GLY A 58 14.78 23.59 45.99
N GLN A 59 15.02 24.75 46.59
CA GLN A 59 16.32 25.13 47.18
C GLN A 59 16.69 24.31 48.44
N ASP A 60 15.71 23.70 49.10
CA ASP A 60 15.91 22.89 50.31
C ASP A 60 16.32 21.45 49.94
N ILE A 61 16.13 21.07 48.67
CA ILE A 61 16.43 19.74 48.12
C ILE A 61 17.70 19.88 47.27
N ARG A 62 18.68 19.00 47.50
CA ARG A 62 19.88 18.97 46.65
C ARG A 62 19.50 18.47 45.25
N ASP A 63 20.08 19.08 44.23
CA ASP A 63 19.87 18.65 42.85
C ASP A 63 20.23 17.16 42.68
N GLU A 64 19.50 16.48 41.80
CA GLU A 64 19.71 15.07 41.42
C GLU A 64 19.51 14.03 42.54
N THR A 65 19.05 14.42 43.74
CA THR A 65 18.83 13.44 44.82
C THR A 65 17.46 12.77 44.81
N VAL A 66 16.44 13.42 44.24
CA VAL A 66 15.08 12.83 44.13
C VAL A 66 15.04 11.86 42.96
N GLN A 67 14.80 10.59 43.26
CA GLN A 67 14.72 9.51 42.30
C GLN A 67 13.29 8.98 42.16
N HIS A 68 13.08 8.13 41.15
CA HIS A 68 11.77 7.53 40.84
C HIS A 68 11.10 6.76 42.01
N PHE A 69 11.86 6.23 42.97
CA PHE A 69 11.30 5.51 44.13
C PHE A 69 10.91 6.45 45.29
N ASP A 70 11.39 7.69 45.28
CA ASP A 70 10.99 8.72 46.26
C ASP A 70 9.60 9.29 45.94
N VAL A 71 9.15 9.11 44.69
CA VAL A 71 7.85 9.56 44.20
C VAL A 71 6.86 8.40 44.22
N ALA A 72 5.78 8.54 44.99
CA ALA A 72 4.74 7.53 45.04
C ALA A 72 4.11 7.34 43.66
N LYS A 73 3.81 6.08 43.30
CA LYS A 73 3.16 5.75 42.02
C LYS A 73 1.85 6.54 41.86
N ASP A 74 1.60 7.06 40.66
CA ASP A 74 0.39 7.80 40.28
C ASP A 74 0.15 9.11 41.07
N SER A 75 1.15 9.60 41.84
CA SER A 75 1.04 10.86 42.61
C SER A 75 1.22 12.11 41.75
N LEU A 76 2.00 12.03 40.68
CA LEU A 76 2.21 13.13 39.74
C LEU A 76 1.07 13.20 38.72
N ARG A 77 0.41 14.36 38.66
CA ARG A 77 -0.64 14.69 37.69
C ARG A 77 -0.22 15.90 36.86
N SER A 78 -1.00 16.22 35.82
CA SER A 78 -0.73 17.37 34.95
C SER A 78 -0.56 18.69 35.72
N GLY A 79 -1.31 18.90 36.80
CA GLY A 79 -1.18 20.10 37.65
C GLY A 79 0.13 20.20 38.44
N ASN A 80 0.88 19.11 38.60
CA ASN A 80 2.19 19.11 39.24
C ASN A 80 3.32 19.44 38.26
N LEU A 81 3.06 19.41 36.96
CA LEU A 81 4.04 19.69 35.92
C LEU A 81 3.86 21.11 35.40
N ARG A 82 4.96 21.84 35.27
CA ARG A 82 4.95 23.14 34.61
C ARG A 82 4.78 22.93 33.10
N ASN A 83 3.99 23.78 32.45
CA ASN A 83 3.90 23.77 30.99
C ASN A 83 5.29 23.87 30.35
N ASP A 84 5.48 23.13 29.26
CA ASP A 84 6.73 23.05 28.48
C ASP A 84 7.96 22.53 29.25
N SER A 85 7.77 21.92 30.43
CA SER A 85 8.89 21.37 31.22
C SER A 85 9.39 20.02 30.72
N ILE A 86 8.55 19.23 30.04
CA ILE A 86 8.89 17.92 29.51
C ILE A 86 9.44 18.06 28.09
N ARG A 87 10.64 17.53 27.87
CA ARG A 87 11.36 17.54 26.59
C ARG A 87 11.52 16.13 26.05
N THR A 88 11.91 16.00 24.79
CA THR A 88 12.14 14.71 24.13
C THR A 88 13.14 13.82 24.88
N GLN A 89 14.17 14.41 25.49
CA GLN A 89 15.18 13.67 26.28
C GLN A 89 14.61 13.03 27.56
N ASP A 90 13.49 13.53 28.06
CA ASP A 90 12.83 13.02 29.27
C ASP A 90 11.94 11.81 28.95
N LEU A 91 11.66 11.58 27.65
CA LEU A 91 10.83 10.50 27.16
C LEU A 91 11.69 9.39 26.56
N ARG A 92 11.47 8.15 27.01
CA ARG A 92 12.11 6.98 26.40
C ARG A 92 11.47 6.68 25.04
N ASN A 93 12.27 6.15 24.12
CA ASN A 93 11.77 5.71 22.82
C ASN A 93 10.66 4.67 23.00
N ASN A 94 9.56 4.83 22.25
CA ASN A 94 8.38 3.96 22.24
C ASN A 94 7.55 3.94 23.56
N GLU A 95 7.76 4.90 24.47
CA GLU A 95 7.00 4.94 25.73
C GLU A 95 5.57 5.49 25.55
N ILE A 96 5.39 6.47 24.66
CA ILE A 96 4.08 7.06 24.38
C ILE A 96 3.31 6.15 23.41
N ARG A 97 2.17 5.62 23.87
CA ARG A 97 1.27 4.76 23.11
C ARG A 97 0.02 5.52 22.69
N GLY A 98 -0.74 4.95 21.76
CA GLY A 98 -2.01 5.55 21.31
C GLY A 98 -3.02 5.80 22.44
N LEU A 99 -3.02 4.99 23.51
CA LEU A 99 -3.90 5.19 24.67
C LEU A 99 -3.52 6.38 25.56
N ASP A 100 -2.26 6.83 25.47
CA ASP A 100 -1.75 7.99 26.21
C ASP A 100 -2.14 9.31 25.52
N ILE A 101 -2.50 9.24 24.24
CA ILE A 101 -2.88 10.38 23.40
C ILE A 101 -4.39 10.42 23.26
N ARG A 102 -5.01 11.52 23.67
CA ARG A 102 -6.45 11.71 23.46
C ARG A 102 -6.76 11.82 21.96
N ASN A 103 -7.80 11.14 21.50
CA ASN A 103 -8.23 11.19 20.10
C ASN A 103 -8.46 12.63 19.62
N SER A 104 -8.11 12.88 18.35
CA SER A 104 -8.31 14.14 17.64
C SER A 104 -7.53 15.36 18.20
N THR A 105 -6.46 15.14 18.96
CA THR A 105 -5.60 16.22 19.46
C THR A 105 -4.36 16.48 18.61
N ILE A 106 -3.83 15.44 17.93
CA ILE A 106 -2.72 15.58 16.99
C ILE A 106 -3.23 16.16 15.67
N ARG A 107 -2.60 17.26 15.25
CA ARG A 107 -2.87 18.08 14.07
C ARG A 107 -1.64 18.05 13.16
N GLY A 108 -1.83 18.44 11.91
CA GLY A 108 -0.75 18.45 10.92
C GLY A 108 0.47 19.29 11.31
N ILE A 109 0.32 20.35 12.12
CA ILE A 109 1.46 21.17 12.59
C ILE A 109 2.37 20.46 13.59
N GLU A 110 1.85 19.42 14.28
CA GLU A 110 2.63 18.63 15.23
C GLU A 110 3.38 17.46 14.56
N VAL A 111 3.16 17.24 13.26
CA VAL A 111 3.81 16.21 12.46
C VAL A 111 4.77 16.89 11.49
N ALA A 112 6.01 16.39 11.41
CA ALA A 112 6.98 16.91 10.46
C ALA A 112 6.51 16.66 9.01
N LEU A 113 6.79 17.61 8.12
CA LEU A 113 6.46 17.43 6.70
C LEU A 113 7.19 16.21 6.14
N ASP A 114 6.46 15.44 5.34
CA ASP A 114 6.96 14.24 4.66
C ASP A 114 7.51 13.14 5.60
N SER A 115 7.17 13.18 6.90
CA SER A 115 7.68 12.21 7.87
C SER A 115 6.85 10.93 8.00
N LEU A 116 5.63 10.92 7.46
CA LEU A 116 4.75 9.76 7.50
C LEU A 116 4.77 9.05 6.14
N ASP A 117 4.92 7.74 6.16
CA ASP A 117 4.84 6.90 4.97
C ASP A 117 3.71 5.85 5.06
N GLY A 118 3.60 4.99 4.03
CA GLY A 118 2.55 3.96 3.97
C GLY A 118 2.63 2.91 5.08
N SER A 119 3.75 2.78 5.78
CA SER A 119 3.91 1.89 6.93
C SER A 119 3.35 2.48 8.23
N ASP A 120 3.29 3.80 8.33
CA ASP A 120 2.73 4.51 9.50
C ASP A 120 1.20 4.59 9.46
N ILE A 121 0.61 4.44 8.27
CA ILE A 121 -0.80 4.69 8.00
C ILE A 121 -1.55 3.38 7.75
N PHE A 122 -2.64 3.15 8.47
CA PHE A 122 -3.56 2.06 8.17
C PHE A 122 -4.45 2.44 6.98
N GLU A 123 -3.93 2.27 5.76
CA GLU A 123 -4.60 2.64 4.51
C GLU A 123 -6.03 2.06 4.37
N PRO A 124 -6.33 0.80 4.73
CA PRO A 124 -7.69 0.25 4.59
C PRO A 124 -8.73 0.93 5.49
N GLY A 125 -8.29 1.65 6.53
CA GLY A 125 -9.17 2.42 7.40
C GLY A 125 -9.46 3.83 6.89
N LEU A 126 -8.77 4.28 5.84
CA LEU A 126 -9.00 5.58 5.26
C LEU A 126 -10.21 5.55 4.32
N ALA A 127 -11.03 6.60 4.40
CA ALA A 127 -12.08 6.84 3.43
C ALA A 127 -11.48 7.36 2.12
N GLN A 128 -12.24 7.23 1.03
CA GLN A 128 -11.87 7.86 -0.24
C GLN A 128 -11.72 9.37 -0.07
N VAL A 129 -10.63 9.92 -0.61
CA VAL A 129 -10.38 11.36 -0.60
C VAL A 129 -11.55 12.07 -1.31
N PRO A 130 -12.29 12.97 -0.65
CA PRO A 130 -13.50 13.55 -1.23
C PRO A 130 -13.26 14.30 -2.55
N SER A 131 -12.11 14.96 -2.71
CA SER A 131 -11.74 15.63 -3.96
C SER A 131 -11.35 14.67 -5.08
N ALA A 132 -11.13 13.39 -4.77
CA ALA A 132 -10.76 12.33 -5.71
C ALA A 132 -11.87 11.26 -5.76
N ALA A 133 -13.13 11.71 -5.79
CA ALA A 133 -14.32 10.83 -5.85
C ALA A 133 -14.33 9.88 -7.05
N ASN A 134 -13.59 10.21 -8.12
CA ASN A 134 -13.46 9.39 -9.32
C ASN A 134 -12.05 8.78 -9.46
N ALA A 135 -11.28 8.66 -8.38
CA ALA A 135 -9.93 8.10 -8.44
C ALA A 135 -9.88 6.67 -9.03
N ASP A 136 -11.00 5.95 -8.93
CA ASP A 136 -11.19 4.57 -9.42
C ASP A 136 -11.93 4.50 -10.77
N THR A 137 -12.30 5.62 -11.37
CA THR A 137 -13.01 5.67 -12.65
C THR A 137 -12.30 6.57 -13.67
N LEU A 138 -12.37 6.20 -14.94
CA LEU A 138 -11.90 7.03 -16.05
C LEU A 138 -13.12 7.55 -16.80
N ASP A 139 -13.29 8.88 -16.86
CA ASP A 139 -14.48 9.53 -17.42
C ASP A 139 -15.81 9.01 -16.82
N GLY A 140 -15.78 8.60 -15.56
CA GLY A 140 -16.94 8.05 -14.84
C GLY A 140 -17.26 6.58 -15.14
N LEU A 141 -16.42 5.90 -15.93
CA LEU A 141 -16.59 4.50 -16.29
C LEU A 141 -15.60 3.62 -15.51
N ASN A 142 -16.05 2.42 -15.13
CA ASN A 142 -15.20 1.42 -14.50
C ASN A 142 -14.28 0.76 -15.56
N SER A 143 -13.10 0.29 -15.13
CA SER A 143 -12.20 -0.55 -15.91
C SER A 143 -12.87 -1.71 -16.66
N THR A 144 -13.95 -2.29 -16.12
CA THR A 144 -14.69 -3.40 -16.74
C THR A 144 -15.39 -2.99 -18.04
N GLU A 145 -15.72 -1.72 -18.23
CA GLU A 145 -16.38 -1.22 -19.44
C GLU A 145 -15.44 -1.11 -20.65
N PHE A 146 -14.13 -1.09 -20.39
CA PHE A 146 -13.11 -1.07 -21.45
C PHE A 146 -12.74 -2.47 -21.96
N MET A 147 -13.27 -3.53 -21.34
CA MET A 147 -13.06 -4.90 -21.78
C MET A 147 -13.92 -5.18 -23.03
N ARG A 148 -13.34 -4.99 -24.22
CA ARG A 148 -14.03 -5.31 -25.48
C ARG A 148 -14.23 -6.82 -25.60
N ALA A 149 -15.48 -7.28 -25.54
CA ALA A 149 -15.82 -8.67 -25.85
C ALA A 149 -15.35 -8.99 -27.29
N THR A 150 -14.34 -9.84 -27.42
CA THR A 150 -13.94 -10.35 -28.73
C THR A 150 -15.00 -11.37 -29.13
N PRO A 151 -15.81 -11.15 -30.19
CA PRO A 151 -16.74 -12.18 -30.64
C PRO A 151 -15.91 -13.42 -30.99
N ALA A 152 -16.33 -14.60 -30.51
CA ALA A 152 -15.65 -15.84 -30.87
C ALA A 152 -15.60 -15.97 -32.41
N PRO A 153 -14.46 -16.41 -33.00
CA PRO A 153 -14.38 -16.62 -34.45
C PRO A 153 -15.51 -17.54 -34.89
N THR A 154 -16.19 -17.17 -35.99
CA THR A 154 -17.36 -17.92 -36.44
C THR A 154 -16.85 -19.15 -37.17
N ALA A 155 -17.09 -20.34 -36.63
CA ALA A 155 -16.57 -21.58 -37.19
C ALA A 155 -16.69 -21.65 -38.74
N PRO A 156 -15.63 -22.04 -39.46
CA PRO A 156 -15.59 -21.99 -40.91
C PRO A 156 -16.69 -22.86 -41.55
N GLN A 157 -17.28 -22.35 -42.61
CA GLN A 157 -18.41 -22.95 -43.30
C GLN A 157 -17.98 -23.66 -44.58
N SER A 158 -18.56 -24.82 -44.85
CA SER A 158 -18.37 -25.55 -46.11
C SER A 158 -19.15 -24.91 -47.26
N PHE A 159 -18.58 -24.96 -48.47
CA PHE A 159 -19.29 -24.53 -49.68
C PHE A 159 -20.45 -25.47 -50.01
N LYS A 160 -21.64 -24.91 -50.33
CA LYS A 160 -22.86 -25.68 -50.67
C LYS A 160 -22.81 -26.34 -52.06
N GLN A 161 -22.00 -25.84 -52.98
CA GLN A 161 -21.85 -26.39 -54.34
C GLN A 161 -20.74 -27.44 -54.36
N THR A 162 -20.80 -28.40 -55.30
CA THR A 162 -19.85 -29.53 -55.46
C THR A 162 -18.42 -29.07 -55.77
N ALA A 163 -17.77 -28.47 -54.78
CA ALA A 163 -16.34 -28.25 -54.77
C ALA A 163 -15.67 -29.59 -55.05
N ARG A 164 -14.81 -29.63 -56.06
CA ARG A 164 -14.04 -30.84 -56.33
C ARG A 164 -12.98 -30.93 -55.24
N VAL A 165 -13.22 -31.76 -54.24
CA VAL A 165 -12.30 -31.88 -53.10
C VAL A 165 -11.00 -32.54 -53.55
N ALA A 166 -9.87 -31.93 -53.23
CA ALA A 166 -8.56 -32.54 -53.43
C ALA A 166 -8.32 -33.63 -52.36
N SER A 167 -7.65 -34.72 -52.72
CA SER A 167 -7.26 -35.74 -51.73
C SER A 167 -6.07 -35.25 -50.90
N GLY A 168 -6.11 -35.41 -49.58
CA GLY A 168 -4.98 -35.06 -48.69
C GLY A 168 -4.94 -33.60 -48.22
N GLY A 169 -6.05 -33.10 -47.68
CA GLY A 169 -6.18 -31.79 -47.04
C GLY A 169 -7.65 -31.56 -46.61
N PRO A 170 -7.95 -30.54 -45.79
CA PRO A 170 -9.34 -30.22 -45.46
C PRO A 170 -10.09 -29.77 -46.73
N PRO A 171 -11.39 -30.12 -46.85
CA PRO A 171 -12.22 -29.64 -47.94
C PRO A 171 -12.27 -28.10 -47.92
N PRO A 172 -12.50 -27.45 -49.05
CA PRO A 172 -12.49 -26.01 -49.08
C PRO A 172 -13.64 -25.46 -48.23
N GLN A 173 -13.34 -24.45 -47.43
CA GLN A 173 -14.25 -23.78 -46.51
C GLN A 173 -14.04 -22.26 -46.56
N PHE A 174 -14.94 -21.50 -45.94
CA PHE A 174 -14.78 -20.06 -45.78
C PHE A 174 -15.30 -19.58 -44.42
N GLU A 175 -14.71 -18.52 -43.89
CA GLU A 175 -15.20 -17.77 -42.73
C GLU A 175 -15.39 -16.31 -43.14
N VAL A 176 -16.39 -15.64 -42.57
CA VAL A 176 -16.55 -14.19 -42.69
C VAL A 176 -16.49 -13.61 -41.29
N ASP A 177 -15.51 -12.75 -41.04
CA ASP A 177 -15.34 -12.11 -39.74
C ASP A 177 -16.38 -10.99 -39.52
N PRO A 178 -16.54 -10.48 -38.28
CA PRO A 178 -17.43 -9.36 -38.00
C PRO A 178 -17.05 -8.05 -38.72
N MET A 179 -15.82 -7.94 -39.24
CA MET A 179 -15.33 -6.79 -39.99
C MET A 179 -15.59 -6.90 -41.50
N GLY A 180 -16.18 -8.01 -41.97
CA GLY A 180 -16.50 -8.24 -43.38
C GLY A 180 -15.37 -8.84 -44.21
N TYR A 181 -14.29 -9.31 -43.60
CA TYR A 181 -13.24 -10.06 -44.29
C TYR A 181 -13.63 -11.53 -44.44
N VAL A 182 -13.46 -12.03 -45.65
CA VAL A 182 -13.64 -13.42 -46.03
C VAL A 182 -12.29 -14.11 -46.01
N HIS A 183 -12.19 -15.17 -45.23
CA HIS A 183 -11.05 -16.07 -45.18
C HIS A 183 -11.41 -17.34 -45.93
N LEU A 184 -10.65 -17.72 -46.96
CA LEU A 184 -10.80 -19.03 -47.59
C LEU A 184 -9.80 -20.01 -46.99
N LEU A 185 -10.25 -21.25 -46.86
CA LEU A 185 -9.52 -22.33 -46.21
C LEU A 185 -9.61 -23.60 -47.05
N GLY A 186 -8.62 -24.47 -46.93
CA GLY A 186 -8.57 -25.79 -47.50
C GLY A 186 -8.15 -25.86 -48.96
N THR A 187 -8.39 -27.02 -49.58
CA THR A 187 -7.84 -27.36 -50.90
C THR A 187 -8.92 -27.79 -51.88
N SER A 188 -8.85 -27.27 -53.12
CA SER A 188 -9.75 -27.64 -54.21
C SER A 188 -8.98 -28.30 -55.36
N ARG A 189 -9.69 -29.05 -56.20
CA ARG A 189 -9.14 -29.82 -57.33
C ARG A 189 -9.51 -29.15 -58.65
N ALA A 190 -8.52 -28.89 -59.48
CA ALA A 190 -8.71 -28.28 -60.79
C ALA A 190 -9.50 -29.21 -61.74
N SER A 191 -10.44 -28.64 -62.48
CA SER A 191 -11.30 -29.39 -63.42
C SER A 191 -10.64 -29.68 -64.77
N GLY A 192 -9.46 -29.12 -65.08
CA GLY A 192 -8.85 -29.20 -66.41
C GLY A 192 -9.47 -28.31 -67.48
N LYS A 193 -10.62 -27.68 -67.20
CA LYS A 193 -11.33 -26.77 -68.10
C LYS A 193 -11.01 -25.32 -67.74
N ALA A 194 -10.63 -24.51 -68.73
CA ALA A 194 -10.11 -23.14 -68.56
C ALA A 194 -11.10 -22.08 -68.01
N ALA A 195 -12.30 -22.48 -67.57
CA ALA A 195 -13.34 -21.57 -67.06
C ALA A 195 -14.20 -22.17 -65.94
N ALA A 196 -13.93 -23.39 -65.48
CA ALA A 196 -14.73 -24.01 -64.42
C ALA A 196 -14.32 -23.45 -63.05
N PRO A 197 -15.27 -23.00 -62.20
CA PRO A 197 -14.94 -22.55 -60.85
C PRO A 197 -14.41 -23.70 -59.98
N LEU A 198 -13.42 -23.38 -59.14
CA LEU A 198 -12.90 -24.25 -58.09
C LEU A 198 -13.90 -24.38 -56.94
N VAL A 199 -14.47 -23.24 -56.54
CA VAL A 199 -15.56 -23.09 -55.56
C VAL A 199 -16.39 -21.85 -55.93
N VAL A 200 -17.60 -21.76 -55.41
CA VAL A 200 -18.50 -20.61 -55.62
C VAL A 200 -18.91 -20.05 -54.27
N LEU A 201 -18.64 -18.76 -54.07
CA LEU A 201 -18.92 -18.03 -52.85
C LEU A 201 -20.42 -17.67 -52.75
N PRO A 202 -21.03 -17.80 -51.55
CA PRO A 202 -22.37 -17.28 -51.31
C PRO A 202 -22.37 -15.75 -51.42
N ARG A 203 -23.52 -15.15 -51.70
CA ARG A 203 -23.67 -13.69 -51.93
C ARG A 203 -22.95 -12.83 -50.88
N ARG A 204 -23.07 -13.17 -49.60
CA ARG A 204 -22.47 -12.44 -48.47
C ARG A 204 -20.93 -12.43 -48.42
N ALA A 205 -20.27 -13.28 -49.20
CA ALA A 205 -18.82 -13.46 -49.19
C ALA A 205 -18.18 -13.12 -50.55
N ARG A 206 -18.91 -12.40 -51.42
CA ARG A 206 -18.42 -12.02 -52.76
C ARG A 206 -17.68 -10.70 -52.65
N PRO A 207 -16.58 -10.48 -53.39
CA PRO A 207 -15.91 -9.19 -53.41
C PRO A 207 -16.64 -8.19 -54.33
N ALA A 208 -16.47 -6.88 -54.08
CA ALA A 208 -17.03 -5.82 -54.95
C ALA A 208 -16.36 -5.76 -56.34
N SER A 209 -15.12 -6.24 -56.44
CA SER A 209 -14.31 -6.21 -57.66
C SER A 209 -13.44 -7.46 -57.74
N VAL A 210 -12.93 -7.78 -58.92
CA VAL A 210 -12.09 -8.97 -59.13
C VAL A 210 -10.85 -8.89 -58.25
N ARG A 211 -10.64 -9.89 -57.40
CA ARG A 211 -9.42 -10.05 -56.60
C ARG A 211 -8.55 -11.16 -57.18
N ARG A 212 -7.23 -11.03 -57.11
CA ARG A 212 -6.27 -12.03 -57.61
C ARG A 212 -5.27 -12.35 -56.51
N PHE A 213 -5.05 -13.64 -56.28
CA PHE A 213 -4.18 -14.16 -55.22
C PHE A 213 -3.22 -15.18 -55.82
N ALA A 214 -1.94 -15.04 -55.49
CA ALA A 214 -0.98 -16.10 -55.73
C ALA A 214 -1.23 -17.21 -54.72
N VAL A 215 -1.37 -18.44 -55.20
CA VAL A 215 -1.66 -19.60 -54.37
C VAL A 215 -0.72 -20.75 -54.71
N TYR A 216 -0.56 -21.65 -53.76
CA TYR A 216 0.19 -22.87 -53.96
C TYR A 216 -0.62 -23.90 -54.77
N SER A 217 0.00 -24.51 -55.77
CA SER A 217 -0.55 -25.62 -56.53
C SER A 217 0.38 -26.83 -56.48
N ASP A 218 -0.21 -27.99 -56.21
CA ASP A 218 0.44 -29.30 -56.22
C ASP A 218 -0.13 -30.12 -57.39
N PRO A 219 0.57 -30.16 -58.53
CA PRO A 219 0.05 -30.81 -59.73
C PRO A 219 0.09 -32.33 -59.59
N ALA A 220 -0.86 -33.03 -60.22
CA ALA A 220 -0.90 -34.50 -60.19
C ALA A 220 0.32 -35.14 -60.88
N ARG A 221 1.01 -34.39 -61.74
CA ARG A 221 2.28 -34.74 -62.38
C ARG A 221 3.16 -33.49 -62.42
N GLY A 222 4.33 -33.53 -61.80
CA GLY A 222 5.30 -32.43 -61.84
C GLY A 222 5.76 -31.99 -60.45
N ARG A 223 6.38 -30.81 -60.39
CA ARG A 223 6.77 -30.16 -59.14
C ARG A 223 5.73 -29.13 -58.75
N PRO A 224 5.51 -28.90 -57.44
CA PRO A 224 4.62 -27.86 -56.98
C PRO A 224 5.06 -26.47 -57.46
N ALA A 225 4.10 -25.61 -57.73
CA ALA A 225 4.33 -24.27 -58.27
C ALA A 225 3.32 -23.26 -57.74
N ALA A 226 3.67 -21.98 -57.79
CA ALA A 226 2.72 -20.90 -57.57
C ALA A 226 1.83 -20.73 -58.81
N THR A 227 0.52 -20.63 -58.59
CA THR A 227 -0.46 -20.27 -59.62
C THR A 227 -1.28 -19.07 -59.13
N LEU A 228 -2.11 -18.51 -60.00
CA LEU A 228 -2.94 -17.37 -59.66
C LEU A 228 -4.41 -17.77 -59.66
N VAL A 229 -5.09 -17.49 -58.55
CA VAL A 229 -6.54 -17.64 -58.41
C VAL A 229 -7.17 -16.26 -58.47
N LYS A 230 -8.24 -16.10 -59.24
CA LYS A 230 -9.10 -14.93 -59.21
C LYS A 230 -10.41 -15.24 -58.50
N VAL A 231 -10.87 -14.31 -57.68
CA VAL A 231 -12.20 -14.30 -57.08
C VAL A 231 -13.01 -13.23 -57.80
N GLU A 232 -14.07 -13.64 -58.48
CA GLU A 232 -14.92 -12.75 -59.26
C GLU A 232 -16.10 -12.22 -58.42
N PRO A 233 -16.66 -11.02 -58.73
CA PRO A 233 -17.82 -10.47 -58.02
C PRO A 233 -19.10 -11.31 -58.12
N ASP A 234 -19.19 -12.20 -59.11
CA ASP A 234 -20.26 -13.19 -59.22
C ASP A 234 -20.13 -14.35 -58.20
N GLY A 235 -19.01 -14.39 -57.46
CA GLY A 235 -18.68 -15.38 -56.44
C GLY A 235 -17.81 -16.53 -56.96
N ASP A 236 -17.49 -16.58 -58.25
CA ASP A 236 -16.70 -17.67 -58.78
C ASP A 236 -15.22 -17.51 -58.44
N VAL A 237 -14.64 -18.56 -57.86
CA VAL A 237 -13.20 -18.66 -57.60
C VAL A 237 -12.59 -19.51 -58.71
N ARG A 238 -11.74 -18.91 -59.55
CA ARG A 238 -11.22 -19.54 -60.78
C ARG A 238 -9.70 -19.42 -60.86
N LEU A 239 -9.06 -20.40 -61.50
CA LEU A 239 -7.64 -20.29 -61.87
C LEU A 239 -7.46 -19.31 -63.02
N VAL A 240 -6.36 -18.57 -63.00
CA VAL A 240 -5.91 -17.72 -64.11
C VAL A 240 -4.93 -18.54 -64.94
N GLY A 241 -5.44 -19.14 -66.02
CA GLY A 241 -4.66 -19.99 -66.93
C GLY A 241 -5.21 -21.42 -67.02
N ARG A 242 -4.45 -22.31 -67.68
CA ARG A 242 -4.78 -23.74 -67.77
C ARG A 242 -4.04 -24.51 -66.67
N SER A 243 -4.75 -25.42 -66.02
CA SER A 243 -4.21 -26.42 -65.09
C SER A 243 -4.73 -27.79 -65.51
N ALA A 244 -3.97 -28.86 -65.23
CA ALA A 244 -4.39 -30.20 -65.57
C ALA A 244 -5.56 -30.66 -64.69
N ALA A 245 -6.40 -31.53 -65.21
CA ALA A 245 -7.47 -32.12 -64.41
C ALA A 245 -6.85 -32.91 -63.25
N GLY A 246 -7.12 -32.47 -62.03
CA GLY A 246 -6.64 -33.14 -60.82
C GLY A 246 -5.52 -32.47 -60.04
N ASP A 247 -4.98 -31.35 -60.52
CA ASP A 247 -4.06 -30.53 -59.72
C ASP A 247 -4.77 -30.03 -58.46
N LYS A 248 -4.07 -30.09 -57.32
CA LYS A 248 -4.57 -29.58 -56.04
C LYS A 248 -4.19 -28.11 -55.92
N ILE A 249 -5.16 -27.28 -55.57
CA ILE A 249 -5.00 -25.84 -55.41
C ILE A 249 -5.32 -25.50 -53.97
N SER A 250 -4.36 -24.92 -53.25
CA SER A 250 -4.60 -24.40 -51.91
C SER A 250 -5.36 -23.08 -51.99
N LEU A 251 -6.39 -22.94 -51.16
CA LEU A 251 -7.11 -21.69 -50.95
C LEU A 251 -6.73 -21.03 -49.62
N ASP A 252 -5.90 -21.69 -48.81
CA ASP A 252 -5.41 -21.15 -47.55
C ASP A 252 -4.64 -19.85 -47.77
N GLY A 253 -4.89 -18.86 -46.91
CA GLY A 253 -4.25 -17.55 -46.96
C GLY A 253 -4.90 -16.57 -47.94
N ILE A 254 -5.96 -16.96 -48.66
CA ILE A 254 -6.77 -15.99 -49.41
C ILE A 254 -7.67 -15.23 -48.43
N VAL A 255 -7.41 -13.93 -48.30
CA VAL A 255 -8.21 -13.02 -47.47
C VAL A 255 -8.63 -11.79 -48.29
N PHE A 256 -9.92 -11.45 -48.26
CA PHE A 256 -10.43 -10.25 -48.92
C PHE A 256 -11.70 -9.73 -48.26
N HIS A 257 -11.95 -8.43 -48.39
CA HIS A 257 -13.19 -7.83 -47.92
C HIS A 257 -14.37 -8.16 -48.85
N ALA A 258 -15.50 -8.59 -48.28
CA ALA A 258 -16.75 -8.78 -49.02
C ALA A 258 -17.27 -7.43 -49.54
N GLY A 259 -17.68 -7.36 -50.81
CA GLY A 259 -18.47 -6.26 -51.33
C GLY A 259 -19.93 -6.56 -51.01
N GLY A 260 -20.53 -5.78 -50.12
CA GLY A 260 -21.94 -5.93 -49.73
C GLY A 260 -22.90 -5.94 -50.92
#